data_AF-A0A8J6NFU6-F1
#
_entry.id   AF-A0A8J6NFU6-F1
#
_cell.length_a   1.000
_cell.length_b   1.000
_cell.length_c   1.000
_cell.angle_alpha   90.00
_cell.angle_beta   90.00
_cell.angle_gamma   90.00
#
_symmetry.space_group_name_H-M   'P 1'
#
loop_
_entity.id
_entity.type
_entity.pdbx_description
1 polymer ?
#
loop_
_entity_poly.entity_id
_entity_poly.type
_entity_poly.pdbx_seq_one_letter_code
_entity_poly.pdbx_strand_id
1 'polypeptide(L)'
;MQYAMVIDLNRCVGCHACTIACKAEWDVPADQGRNWVRRLGPSNTPHGLASTYYPGLCNHCNEPPCVEICPADTVEMTFTDVKTNKTKTMEVAATWKDPFDGTVQIDKERCIGCGACADACPYGARYVNPDLGEDGKADKCTFCKPRVDKGLEPSCVQTCLADARIFGDLNDPKSAVSEYVKKGAKGLTSAAVNIGPNVLYFGNQKDDHLLRTTSTPTVMPEASLRRSLLARMKPEMKKIKNLGLLGLAGAVLAHSMDEDK
;
A
#
# COMPACT_ATOMS: atom_id res chain seq x y z
N MET A 1 13.52 11.62 4.65
CA MET A 1 13.47 10.26 5.20
C MET A 1 12.84 9.34 4.16
N GLN A 2 12.97 8.03 4.31
CA GLN A 2 12.19 7.05 3.57
C GLN A 2 11.84 5.92 4.53
N TYR A 3 10.61 5.92 5.07
CA TYR A 3 10.19 4.87 5.97
C TYR A 3 10.07 3.52 5.24
N ALA A 4 10.43 2.47 5.96
CA ALA A 4 10.32 1.09 5.51
C ALA A 4 10.09 0.13 6.67
N MET A 5 9.72 -1.08 6.31
CA MET A 5 9.52 -2.20 7.22
C MET A 5 10.39 -3.38 6.75
N VAL A 6 11.20 -3.95 7.63
CA VAL A 6 11.80 -5.27 7.43
C VAL A 6 10.97 -6.31 8.16
N ILE A 7 10.77 -7.46 7.52
CA ILE A 7 10.12 -8.63 8.09
C ILE A 7 11.14 -9.78 8.14
N ASP A 8 11.54 -10.16 9.36
CA ASP A 8 12.45 -11.27 9.63
C ASP A 8 11.67 -12.59 9.69
N LEU A 9 11.78 -13.36 8.61
CA LEU A 9 11.14 -14.66 8.44
C LEU A 9 11.69 -15.71 9.42
N ASN A 10 12.92 -15.54 9.92
CA ASN A 10 13.48 -16.47 10.91
C ASN A 10 12.84 -16.30 12.29
N ARG A 11 12.25 -15.12 12.54
CA ARG A 11 11.57 -14.79 13.80
C ARG A 11 10.06 -14.95 13.71
N CYS A 12 9.48 -14.78 12.53
CA CYS A 12 8.04 -14.81 12.36
C CYS A 12 7.46 -16.21 12.60
N VAL A 13 6.68 -16.37 13.68
CA VAL A 13 5.97 -17.61 14.00
C VAL A 13 4.53 -17.64 13.50
N GLY A 14 4.09 -16.60 12.78
CA GLY A 14 2.76 -16.54 12.19
C GLY A 14 1.60 -16.45 13.20
N CYS A 15 1.79 -15.80 14.35
CA CYS A 15 0.79 -15.73 15.42
C CYS A 15 -0.40 -14.79 15.18
N HIS A 16 -0.42 -14.04 14.07
CA HIS A 16 -1.46 -13.06 13.72
C HIS A 16 -1.67 -11.88 14.71
N ALA A 17 -0.85 -11.72 15.75
CA ALA A 17 -0.94 -10.56 16.66
C ALA A 17 -0.87 -9.22 15.90
N CYS A 18 0.06 -9.13 14.93
CA CYS A 18 0.21 -7.95 14.08
C CYS A 18 -1.02 -7.61 13.22
N THR A 19 -1.86 -8.59 12.86
CA THR A 19 -3.09 -8.36 12.09
C THR A 19 -4.22 -7.91 12.99
N ILE A 20 -4.34 -8.50 14.18
CA ILE A 20 -5.36 -8.13 15.16
C ILE A 20 -5.11 -6.73 15.74
N ALA A 21 -3.86 -6.41 16.11
CA ALA A 21 -3.53 -5.08 16.61
C ALA A 21 -3.77 -3.98 15.57
N CYS A 22 -3.48 -4.26 14.28
CA CYS A 22 -3.75 -3.30 13.22
C CYS A 22 -5.26 -3.05 13.03
N LYS A 23 -6.08 -4.11 13.15
CA LYS A 23 -7.53 -3.98 13.10
C LYS A 23 -8.07 -3.17 14.27
N ALA A 24 -7.65 -3.50 15.49
CA ALA A 24 -8.11 -2.83 16.70
C ALA A 24 -7.67 -1.35 16.78
N GLU A 25 -6.45 -1.03 16.33
CA GLU A 25 -5.93 0.35 16.36
C GLU A 25 -6.67 1.28 15.39
N TRP A 26 -7.19 0.75 14.29
CA TRP A 26 -7.68 1.54 13.16
C TRP A 26 -9.12 1.21 12.72
N ASP A 27 -9.86 0.49 13.56
CA ASP A 27 -11.24 0.07 13.31
C ASP A 27 -11.43 -0.55 11.91
N VAL A 28 -10.49 -1.41 11.51
CA VAL A 28 -10.56 -2.08 10.20
C VAL A 28 -11.66 -3.16 10.24
N PRO A 29 -12.57 -3.20 9.25
CA PRO A 29 -13.66 -4.19 9.21
C PRO A 29 -13.17 -5.63 9.37
N ALA A 30 -14.01 -6.48 9.97
CA ALA A 30 -13.64 -7.82 10.37
C ALA A 30 -13.19 -8.72 9.20
N ASP A 31 -13.80 -8.55 8.03
CA ASP A 31 -13.54 -9.26 6.78
C ASP A 31 -12.40 -8.65 5.94
N GLN A 32 -11.97 -7.42 6.23
CA GLN A 32 -10.91 -6.71 5.51
C GLN A 32 -9.58 -6.71 6.27
N GLY A 33 -8.48 -6.26 5.66
CA GLY A 33 -7.19 -6.21 6.35
C GLY A 33 -6.21 -5.21 5.76
N ARG A 34 -5.54 -4.45 6.62
CA ARG A 34 -4.41 -3.57 6.22
C ARG A 34 -3.08 -4.33 6.14
N ASN A 35 -3.01 -5.50 6.74
CA ASN A 35 -1.91 -6.46 6.65
C ASN A 35 -2.46 -7.89 6.75
N TRP A 36 -1.64 -8.88 6.42
CA TRP A 36 -2.00 -10.31 6.48
C TRP A 36 -0.81 -11.14 6.96
N VAL A 37 -1.07 -12.41 7.26
CA VAL A 37 -0.07 -13.46 7.48
C VAL A 37 -0.58 -14.71 6.75
N ARG A 38 0.18 -15.19 5.75
CA ARG A 38 -0.14 -16.41 5.00
C ARG A 38 0.87 -17.49 5.36
N ARG A 39 0.43 -18.71 5.66
CA ARG A 39 1.35 -19.86 5.79
C ARG A 39 1.83 -20.28 4.42
N LEU A 40 3.13 -20.50 4.27
CA LEU A 40 3.75 -21.02 3.06
C LEU A 40 4.41 -22.38 3.35
N GLY A 41 4.26 -23.30 2.40
CA GLY A 41 4.75 -24.67 2.55
C GLY A 41 3.92 -25.51 3.53
N PRO A 42 4.44 -26.68 3.97
CA PRO A 42 5.79 -27.18 3.70
C PRO A 42 6.05 -27.44 2.20
N SER A 43 7.26 -27.15 1.73
CA SER A 43 7.65 -27.37 0.33
C SER A 43 9.15 -27.63 0.21
N ASN A 44 9.54 -28.51 -0.71
CA ASN A 44 10.95 -28.74 -1.02
C ASN A 44 11.48 -27.58 -1.87
N THR A 45 12.56 -26.97 -1.40
CA THR A 45 13.32 -25.95 -2.15
C THR A 45 14.69 -26.52 -2.51
N PRO A 46 15.46 -25.87 -3.41
CA PRO A 46 16.87 -26.22 -3.64
C PRO A 46 17.75 -26.17 -2.38
N HIS A 47 17.28 -25.52 -1.31
CA HIS A 47 17.98 -25.36 -0.04
C HIS A 47 17.40 -26.25 1.08
N GLY A 48 16.52 -27.20 0.75
CA GLY A 48 15.89 -28.14 1.69
C GLY A 48 14.40 -27.87 1.94
N LEU A 49 13.83 -28.60 2.90
CA LEU A 49 12.42 -28.48 3.30
C LEU A 49 12.18 -27.13 4.01
N ALA A 50 11.40 -26.26 3.36
CA ALA A 50 11.02 -24.94 3.84
C ALA A 50 9.58 -24.92 4.33
N SER A 51 9.33 -24.15 5.39
CA SER A 51 7.99 -23.76 5.83
C SER A 51 8.11 -22.45 6.58
N THR A 52 7.41 -21.44 6.10
CA THR A 52 7.51 -20.08 6.63
C THR A 52 6.15 -19.40 6.60
N TYR A 53 6.12 -18.14 7.00
CA TYR A 53 4.95 -17.29 6.87
C TYR A 53 5.29 -16.10 5.98
N TYR A 54 4.28 -15.62 5.26
CA TYR A 54 4.31 -14.36 4.53
C TYR A 54 3.44 -13.32 5.25
N PRO A 55 4.02 -12.54 6.17
CA PRO A 55 3.37 -11.33 6.64
C PRO A 55 3.48 -10.25 5.57
N GLY A 56 2.37 -9.82 5.00
CA GLY A 56 2.35 -8.76 3.98
C GLY A 56 1.47 -7.57 4.40
N LEU A 57 1.68 -6.44 3.73
CA LEU A 57 1.00 -5.15 3.94
C LEU A 57 1.26 -4.24 2.73
N CYS A 58 0.74 -3.01 2.75
CA CYS A 58 1.12 -2.02 1.74
C CYS A 58 2.64 -1.79 1.76
N ASN A 59 3.25 -1.86 0.57
CA ASN A 59 4.68 -1.66 0.40
C ASN A 59 5.14 -0.21 0.48
N HIS A 60 4.23 0.77 0.50
CA HIS A 60 4.55 2.20 0.42
C HIS A 60 5.63 2.48 -0.66
N CYS A 61 5.41 1.95 -1.87
CA CYS A 61 6.41 1.85 -2.94
C CYS A 61 7.03 3.20 -3.34
N ASN A 62 8.22 3.13 -3.92
CA ASN A 62 8.92 4.30 -4.43
C ASN A 62 8.21 4.94 -5.61
N GLU A 63 7.75 4.12 -6.54
CA GLU A 63 6.97 4.48 -7.73
C GLU A 63 5.57 3.84 -7.61
N PRO A 64 4.65 4.42 -6.80
CA PRO A 64 3.39 3.77 -6.48
C PRO A 64 2.37 3.93 -7.63
N PRO A 65 2.05 2.87 -8.41
CA PRO A 65 1.09 2.97 -9.51
C PRO A 65 -0.32 3.37 -9.03
N CYS A 66 -0.62 3.01 -7.78
CA CYS A 66 -1.86 3.36 -7.12
C CYS A 66 -2.04 4.87 -6.86
N VAL A 67 -0.97 5.68 -6.90
CA VAL A 67 -1.04 7.15 -6.84
C VAL A 67 -1.33 7.71 -8.23
N GLU A 68 -0.56 7.28 -9.23
CA GLU A 68 -0.67 7.76 -10.61
C GLU A 68 -2.05 7.53 -11.22
N ILE A 69 -2.69 6.41 -10.87
CA ILE A 69 -3.99 6.05 -11.43
C ILE A 69 -5.19 6.75 -10.76
N CYS A 70 -4.98 7.53 -9.70
CA CYS A 70 -6.09 8.08 -8.94
C CYS A 70 -6.86 9.12 -9.76
N PRO A 71 -8.15 8.91 -10.07
CA PRO A 71 -8.91 9.84 -10.89
C PRO A 71 -9.58 10.95 -10.07
N ALA A 72 -9.39 11.02 -8.75
CA ALA A 72 -9.96 12.10 -7.95
C ALA A 72 -9.30 13.44 -8.31
N ASP A 73 -10.04 14.53 -8.13
CA ASP A 73 -9.53 15.87 -8.42
C ASP A 73 -8.30 16.20 -7.57
N THR A 74 -7.39 16.94 -8.19
CA THR A 74 -6.16 17.37 -7.56
C THR A 74 -6.39 18.62 -6.74
N VAL A 75 -5.70 18.70 -5.60
CA VAL A 75 -5.65 19.90 -4.79
C VAL A 75 -4.20 20.22 -4.50
N GLU A 76 -3.89 21.50 -4.32
CA GLU A 76 -2.61 21.91 -3.77
C GLU A 76 -2.56 21.53 -2.28
N MET A 77 -1.52 20.80 -1.88
CA MET A 77 -1.31 20.40 -0.49
C MET A 77 0.11 20.78 -0.05
N THR A 78 0.22 21.37 1.15
CA THR A 78 1.52 21.68 1.78
C THR A 78 1.87 20.62 2.81
N PHE A 79 2.99 19.95 2.57
CA PHE A 79 3.59 18.94 3.43
C PHE A 79 4.61 19.59 4.35
N THR A 80 4.75 19.08 5.58
CA THR A 80 5.77 19.52 6.53
C THR A 80 6.53 18.32 7.07
N ASP A 81 7.85 18.34 6.95
CA ASP A 81 8.73 17.33 7.53
C ASP A 81 8.79 17.47 9.05
N VAL A 82 8.36 16.44 9.77
CA VAL A 82 8.30 16.45 11.24
C VAL A 82 9.66 16.57 11.93
N LYS A 83 10.78 16.26 11.25
CA LYS A 83 12.13 16.32 11.84
C LYS A 83 12.85 17.63 11.56
N THR A 84 12.63 18.21 10.38
CA THR A 84 13.41 19.33 9.85
C THR A 84 12.58 20.61 9.68
N ASN A 85 11.26 20.54 9.85
CA ASN A 85 10.30 21.62 9.57
C ASN A 85 10.34 22.16 8.13
N LYS A 86 10.99 21.42 7.21
CA LYS A 86 10.94 21.78 5.78
C LYS A 86 9.53 21.59 5.26
N THR A 87 9.08 22.54 4.46
CA THR A 87 7.79 22.46 3.79
C THR A 87 7.96 22.19 2.31
N LYS A 88 6.97 21.53 1.71
CA LYS A 88 6.89 21.33 0.25
C LYS A 88 5.42 21.37 -0.15
N THR A 89 5.11 22.17 -1.14
CA THR A 89 3.78 22.26 -1.72
C THR A 89 3.74 21.52 -3.04
N MET A 90 2.72 20.71 -3.27
CA MET A 90 2.52 19.98 -4.53
C MET A 90 1.05 19.63 -4.75
N GLU A 91 0.67 19.48 -6.01
CA GLU A 91 -0.66 18.98 -6.38
C GLU A 91 -0.78 17.48 -6.13
N VAL A 92 -1.89 17.08 -5.51
CA VAL A 92 -2.16 15.68 -5.17
C VAL A 92 -3.63 15.30 -5.36
N ALA A 93 -3.87 14.14 -5.96
CA ALA A 93 -5.17 13.48 -5.95
C ALA A 93 -5.49 12.89 -4.55
N ALA A 94 -6.59 12.13 -4.42
CA ALA A 94 -7.02 11.56 -3.14
C ALA A 94 -6.08 10.48 -2.56
N THR A 95 -5.09 9.98 -3.32
CA THR A 95 -4.00 9.16 -2.80
C THR A 95 -2.69 9.75 -3.29
N TRP A 96 -1.71 9.87 -2.39
CA TRP A 96 -0.43 10.53 -2.67
C TRP A 96 0.71 9.81 -1.97
N LYS A 97 1.93 10.16 -2.33
CA LYS A 97 3.15 9.80 -1.60
C LYS A 97 3.66 11.05 -0.88
N ASP A 98 3.83 10.95 0.43
CA ASP A 98 4.45 11.99 1.23
C ASP A 98 5.90 12.21 0.74
N PRO A 99 6.29 13.45 0.41
CA PRO A 99 7.60 13.73 -0.20
C PRO A 99 8.75 13.69 0.80
N PHE A 100 8.47 13.69 2.11
CA PHE A 100 9.47 13.79 3.17
C PHE A 100 9.75 12.46 3.83
N ASP A 101 8.73 11.60 3.95
CA ASP A 101 8.87 10.31 4.62
C ASP A 101 8.59 9.10 3.72
N GLY A 102 8.14 9.35 2.49
CA GLY A 102 7.92 8.35 1.47
C GLY A 102 6.69 7.48 1.70
N THR A 103 5.85 7.79 2.69
CA THR A 103 4.63 7.03 2.94
C THR A 103 3.55 7.36 1.91
N VAL A 104 2.99 6.33 1.27
CA VAL A 104 1.78 6.47 0.47
C VAL A 104 0.54 6.59 1.37
N GLN A 105 -0.30 7.61 1.20
CA GLN A 105 -1.50 7.91 2.02
C GLN A 105 -2.76 8.08 1.17
N ILE A 106 -3.93 8.09 1.83
CA ILE A 106 -5.25 8.28 1.20
C ILE A 106 -6.04 9.30 2.03
N ASP A 107 -6.59 10.30 1.35
CA ASP A 107 -7.59 11.23 1.87
C ASP A 107 -8.94 10.56 1.67
N LYS A 108 -9.57 10.21 2.79
CA LYS A 108 -10.86 9.51 2.79
C LYS A 108 -12.01 10.41 2.37
N GLU A 109 -11.89 11.72 2.58
CA GLU A 109 -12.92 12.69 2.25
C GLU A 109 -12.97 12.89 0.73
N ARG A 110 -11.80 13.04 0.08
CA ARG A 110 -11.70 13.18 -1.38
C ARG A 110 -11.74 11.88 -2.17
N CYS A 111 -11.59 10.73 -1.51
CA CYS A 111 -11.65 9.44 -2.22
C CYS A 111 -13.05 9.19 -2.77
N ILE A 112 -13.17 8.93 -4.07
CA ILE A 112 -14.45 8.71 -4.76
C ILE A 112 -14.85 7.22 -4.89
N GLY A 113 -14.25 6.33 -4.10
CA GLY A 113 -14.65 4.90 -4.04
C GLY A 113 -14.36 4.04 -5.28
N CYS A 114 -13.77 4.59 -6.35
CA CYS A 114 -13.68 3.93 -7.66
C CYS A 114 -12.91 2.59 -7.72
N GLY A 115 -12.05 2.30 -6.75
CA GLY A 115 -11.25 1.07 -6.70
C GLY A 115 -10.08 0.99 -7.69
N ALA A 116 -9.85 1.97 -8.57
CA ALA A 116 -8.75 1.94 -9.54
C ALA A 116 -7.36 1.75 -8.91
N CYS A 117 -7.14 2.38 -7.75
CA CYS A 117 -5.89 2.22 -6.99
C CYS A 117 -5.72 0.81 -6.38
N ALA A 118 -6.81 0.09 -6.13
CA ALA A 118 -6.77 -1.30 -5.67
C ALA A 118 -6.45 -2.24 -6.82
N ASP A 119 -7.10 -2.06 -7.98
CA ASP A 119 -6.80 -2.80 -9.22
C ASP A 119 -5.32 -2.66 -9.58
N ALA A 120 -4.76 -1.44 -9.53
CA ALA A 120 -3.38 -1.16 -9.90
C ALA A 120 -2.31 -1.69 -8.93
N CYS A 121 -2.68 -2.23 -7.76
CA CYS A 121 -1.70 -2.65 -6.76
C CYS A 121 -1.21 -4.08 -7.03
N PRO A 122 0.07 -4.29 -7.45
CA PRO A 122 0.57 -5.63 -7.76
C PRO A 122 0.66 -6.55 -6.54
N TYR A 123 0.57 -5.99 -5.34
CA TYR A 123 0.65 -6.73 -4.07
C TYR A 123 -0.72 -7.01 -3.44
N GLY A 124 -1.83 -6.58 -4.06
CA GLY A 124 -3.17 -6.74 -3.50
C GLY A 124 -3.35 -6.09 -2.13
N ALA A 125 -2.64 -4.97 -1.87
CA ALA A 125 -2.53 -4.36 -0.55
C ALA A 125 -3.56 -3.24 -0.29
N ARG A 126 -4.56 -3.12 -1.15
CA ARG A 126 -5.63 -2.11 -1.13
C ARG A 126 -6.96 -2.79 -1.35
N TYR A 127 -8.00 -2.28 -0.71
CA TYR A 127 -9.40 -2.69 -0.90
C TYR A 127 -10.29 -1.45 -0.87
N VAL A 128 -11.56 -1.58 -1.26
CA VAL A 128 -12.58 -0.53 -1.05
C VAL A 128 -13.40 -0.95 0.17
N ASN A 129 -13.39 -0.11 1.21
CA ASN A 129 -14.17 -0.32 2.41
C ASN A 129 -15.59 0.24 2.18
N PRO A 130 -16.63 -0.61 2.11
CA PRO A 130 -18.00 -0.17 1.90
C PRO A 130 -18.58 0.58 3.10
N ASP A 131 -18.00 0.43 4.30
CA ASP A 131 -18.48 1.09 5.52
C ASP A 131 -18.07 2.57 5.58
N LEU A 132 -17.21 3.03 4.66
CA LEU A 132 -16.73 4.41 4.59
C LEU A 132 -17.49 5.19 3.52
N GLY A 133 -18.56 5.88 3.92
CA GLY A 133 -19.39 6.70 3.03
C GLY A 133 -20.22 5.89 2.01
N GLU A 134 -21.05 6.59 1.24
CA GLU A 134 -22.06 5.95 0.36
C GLU A 134 -21.44 5.06 -0.74
N ASP A 135 -20.40 5.53 -1.41
CA ASP A 135 -19.71 4.80 -2.49
C ASP A 135 -18.55 3.90 -1.98
N GLY A 136 -18.34 3.82 -0.67
CA GLY A 136 -17.15 3.23 -0.06
C GLY A 136 -15.87 4.04 -0.30
N LYS A 137 -14.82 3.85 0.54
CA LYS A 137 -13.50 4.49 0.35
C LYS A 137 -12.38 3.45 0.26
N ALA A 138 -11.42 3.69 -0.62
CA ALA A 138 -10.22 2.87 -0.70
C ALA A 138 -9.46 2.88 0.63
N ASP A 139 -9.01 1.73 1.12
CA ASP A 139 -8.24 1.57 2.36
C ASP A 139 -7.04 0.61 2.21
N LYS A 140 -6.05 0.79 3.10
CA LYS A 140 -4.78 0.06 3.12
C LYS A 140 -3.97 0.39 4.38
N CYS A 141 -2.83 -0.27 4.58
CA CYS A 141 -1.84 0.16 5.56
C CYS A 141 -1.39 1.62 5.33
N THR A 142 -1.20 2.34 6.42
CA THR A 142 -0.75 3.73 6.48
C THR A 142 0.64 3.88 7.11
N PHE A 143 1.32 2.75 7.38
CA PHE A 143 2.47 2.68 8.29
C PHE A 143 2.21 3.31 9.67
N CYS A 144 0.93 3.35 10.09
CA CYS A 144 0.52 4.00 11.32
C CYS A 144 1.03 5.45 11.43
N LYS A 145 1.01 6.19 10.32
CA LYS A 145 1.53 7.57 10.22
C LYS A 145 1.19 8.46 11.44
N PRO A 146 -0.06 8.52 11.96
CA PRO A 146 -0.34 9.34 13.15
C PRO A 146 0.39 8.92 14.43
N ARG A 147 0.77 7.64 14.56
CA ARG A 147 1.60 7.13 15.67
C ARG A 147 3.06 7.51 15.44
N VAL A 148 3.56 7.25 14.23
CA VAL A 148 4.96 7.51 13.85
C VAL A 148 5.29 9.00 13.95
N ASP A 149 4.36 9.88 13.58
CA ASP A 149 4.52 11.34 13.72
C ASP A 149 4.65 11.80 15.17
N LYS A 150 4.19 10.98 16.13
CA LYS A 150 4.33 11.20 17.57
C LYS A 150 5.52 10.43 18.17
N GLY A 151 6.39 9.86 17.34
CA GLY A 151 7.54 9.06 17.77
C GLY A 151 7.19 7.67 18.30
N LEU A 152 5.97 7.19 18.07
CA LEU A 152 5.53 5.85 18.46
C LEU A 152 5.75 4.84 17.33
N GLU A 153 5.95 3.58 17.68
CA GLU A 153 6.02 2.49 16.70
C GLU A 153 4.64 2.21 16.06
N PRO A 154 4.62 1.70 14.82
CA PRO A 154 3.41 1.11 14.25
C PRO A 154 2.84 0.01 15.14
N SER A 155 1.52 -0.09 15.27
CA SER A 155 0.88 -1.06 16.19
C SER A 155 1.26 -2.51 15.88
N CYS A 156 1.48 -2.82 14.60
CA CYS A 156 1.93 -4.14 14.17
C CYS A 156 3.38 -4.47 14.55
N VAL A 157 4.22 -3.47 14.77
CA VAL A 157 5.60 -3.60 15.29
C VAL A 157 5.54 -3.76 16.80
N GLN A 158 4.87 -2.83 17.49
CA GLN A 158 4.77 -2.82 18.95
C GLN A 158 4.20 -4.12 19.53
N THR A 159 3.24 -4.77 18.86
CA THR A 159 2.64 -6.03 19.32
C THR A 159 3.47 -7.28 18.99
N CYS A 160 4.51 -7.16 18.16
CA CYS A 160 5.22 -8.31 17.60
C CYS A 160 6.14 -8.94 18.64
N LEU A 161 5.64 -9.89 19.43
CA LEU A 161 6.39 -10.59 20.48
C LEU A 161 7.70 -11.26 20.02
N ALA A 162 7.83 -11.55 18.73
CA ALA A 162 9.01 -12.18 18.15
C ALA A 162 10.02 -11.17 17.58
N ASP A 163 9.73 -9.86 17.64
CA ASP A 163 10.52 -8.79 17.00
C ASP A 163 10.83 -9.10 15.53
N ALA A 164 9.83 -9.66 14.84
CA ALA A 164 9.93 -10.05 13.45
C ALA A 164 9.62 -8.89 12.50
N ARG A 165 8.98 -7.82 12.98
CA ARG A 165 8.67 -6.61 12.19
C ARG A 165 9.54 -5.47 12.72
N ILE A 166 10.39 -4.92 11.86
CA ILE A 166 11.33 -3.85 12.20
C ILE A 166 11.00 -2.65 11.33
N PHE A 167 10.69 -1.50 11.94
CA PHE A 167 10.32 -0.28 11.25
C PHE A 167 11.38 0.80 11.44
N GLY A 168 11.59 1.64 10.43
CA GLY A 168 12.61 2.70 10.50
C GLY A 168 12.83 3.44 9.19
N ASP A 169 13.81 4.34 9.19
CA ASP A 169 14.19 5.16 8.05
C ASP A 169 15.33 4.49 7.25
N LEU A 170 15.07 4.17 5.98
CA LEU A 170 16.07 3.61 5.05
C LEU A 170 17.22 4.56 4.75
N ASN A 171 16.99 5.87 4.87
CA ASN A 171 18.02 6.87 4.58
C ASN A 171 18.95 7.10 5.77
N ASP A 172 18.61 6.60 6.97
CA ASP A 172 19.49 6.60 8.12
C ASP A 172 20.34 5.32 8.12
N PRO A 173 21.66 5.38 7.88
CA PRO A 173 22.52 4.20 7.81
C PRO A 173 22.69 3.49 9.16
N LYS A 174 22.26 4.10 10.27
CA LYS A 174 22.27 3.55 11.63
C LYS A 174 20.92 2.96 12.05
N SER A 175 19.88 3.07 11.22
CA SER A 175 18.58 2.47 11.54
C SER A 175 18.65 0.95 11.47
N ALA A 176 17.85 0.27 12.30
CA ALA A 176 17.76 -1.18 12.29
C ALA A 176 17.38 -1.73 10.90
N VAL A 177 16.47 -1.04 10.20
CA VAL A 177 16.09 -1.38 8.82
C VAL A 177 17.31 -1.34 7.89
N SER A 178 18.12 -0.28 7.94
CA SER A 178 19.33 -0.15 7.10
C SER A 178 20.37 -1.23 7.41
N GLU A 179 20.49 -1.67 8.65
CA GLU A 179 21.34 -2.81 9.00
C GLU A 179 20.85 -4.12 8.39
N TYR A 180 19.53 -4.36 8.40
CA TYR A 180 18.94 -5.53 7.75
C TYR A 180 19.10 -5.50 6.23
N VAL A 181 19.01 -4.33 5.60
CA VAL A 181 19.32 -4.17 4.17
C VAL A 181 20.76 -4.59 3.87
N LYS A 182 21.73 -4.15 4.68
CA LYS A 182 23.14 -4.59 4.54
C LYS A 182 23.31 -6.10 4.70
N LYS A 183 22.50 -6.74 5.55
CA LYS A 183 22.45 -8.20 5.74
C LYS A 183 21.75 -8.95 4.58
N GLY A 184 21.15 -8.23 3.63
CA GLY A 184 20.51 -8.81 2.46
C GLY A 184 18.97 -8.78 2.47
N ALA A 185 18.34 -8.02 3.38
CA ALA A 185 16.90 -7.81 3.33
C ALA A 185 16.50 -7.12 2.03
N LYS A 186 15.52 -7.69 1.31
CA LYS A 186 15.08 -7.19 0.00
C LYS A 186 13.57 -7.31 -0.17
N GLY A 187 12.99 -6.37 -0.90
CA GLY A 187 11.58 -6.40 -1.26
C GLY A 187 11.25 -7.52 -2.25
N LEU A 188 9.96 -7.75 -2.47
CA LEU A 188 9.46 -8.68 -3.47
C LEU A 188 9.28 -7.95 -4.79
N THR A 189 10.21 -8.19 -5.72
CA THR A 189 10.27 -7.53 -7.03
C THR A 189 10.53 -8.55 -8.13
N SER A 190 10.04 -8.28 -9.33
CA SER A 190 10.35 -9.03 -10.55
C SER A 190 10.78 -8.07 -11.66
N ALA A 191 11.15 -8.60 -12.83
CA ALA A 191 11.46 -7.77 -13.99
C ALA A 191 10.25 -6.90 -14.41
N ALA A 192 9.03 -7.43 -14.30
CA ALA A 192 7.81 -6.69 -14.59
C ALA A 192 7.40 -5.74 -13.46
N VAL A 193 7.69 -6.11 -12.21
CA VAL A 193 7.29 -5.35 -11.02
C VAL A 193 8.53 -4.85 -10.28
N ASN A 194 9.07 -3.73 -10.76
CA ASN A 194 10.27 -3.08 -10.23
C ASN A 194 9.98 -1.63 -9.78
N ILE A 195 9.05 -1.48 -8.83
CA ILE A 195 8.53 -0.18 -8.37
C ILE A 195 9.07 0.26 -7.00
N GLY A 196 10.15 -0.38 -6.55
CA GLY A 196 10.81 -0.10 -5.26
C GLY A 196 9.90 -0.28 -4.03
N PRO A 197 9.46 -1.50 -3.69
CA PRO A 197 8.72 -1.75 -2.46
C PRO A 197 9.56 -1.49 -1.21
N ASN A 198 8.98 -0.82 -0.22
CA ASN A 198 9.60 -0.49 1.06
C ASN A 198 9.17 -1.42 2.22
N VAL A 199 8.55 -2.57 1.92
CA VAL A 199 8.53 -3.71 2.83
C VAL A 199 9.50 -4.75 2.31
N LEU A 200 10.50 -5.06 3.13
CA LEU A 200 11.64 -5.91 2.80
C LEU A 200 11.58 -7.18 3.64
N TYR A 201 12.09 -8.28 3.08
CA TYR A 201 12.13 -9.57 3.76
C TYR A 201 13.55 -10.02 3.98
N PHE A 202 13.81 -10.55 5.16
CA PHE A 202 15.07 -11.19 5.54
C PHE A 202 14.76 -12.58 6.09
N GLY A 203 15.52 -13.59 5.69
CA GLY A 203 15.29 -14.96 6.08
C GLY A 203 16.44 -15.87 5.71
N ASN A 204 16.44 -17.08 6.27
CA ASN A 204 17.32 -18.14 5.78
C ASN A 204 17.01 -18.49 4.30
N GLN A 205 17.95 -19.13 3.62
CA GLN A 205 17.88 -19.36 2.17
C GLN A 205 16.62 -20.12 1.73
N LYS A 206 16.23 -21.16 2.48
CA LYS A 206 15.09 -22.02 2.12
C LYS A 206 13.75 -21.29 2.25
N ASP A 207 13.57 -20.49 3.31
CA ASP A 207 12.32 -19.77 3.56
C ASP A 207 12.21 -18.51 2.69
N ASP A 208 13.32 -17.81 2.46
CA ASP A 208 13.38 -16.69 1.51
C ASP A 208 13.12 -17.16 0.07
N HIS A 209 13.70 -18.30 -0.35
CA HIS A 209 13.41 -18.92 -1.64
C HIS A 209 11.91 -19.25 -1.78
N LEU A 210 11.31 -19.89 -0.77
CA LEU A 210 9.89 -20.24 -0.78
C LEU A 210 9.00 -18.99 -0.86
N LEU A 211 9.30 -17.95 -0.08
CA LEU A 211 8.56 -16.68 -0.13
C LEU A 211 8.64 -16.06 -1.54
N ARG A 212 9.84 -15.91 -2.09
CA ARG A 212 10.06 -15.21 -3.36
C ARG A 212 9.42 -15.95 -4.54
N THR A 213 9.51 -17.27 -4.57
CA THR A 213 8.93 -18.08 -5.66
C THR A 213 7.40 -18.13 -5.63
N THR A 214 6.79 -17.98 -4.44
CA THR A 214 5.32 -18.07 -4.29
C THR A 214 4.62 -16.73 -4.29
N SER A 215 5.27 -15.67 -3.82
CA SER A 215 4.59 -14.42 -3.44
C SER A 215 5.08 -13.18 -4.20
N THR A 216 6.13 -13.29 -5.02
CA THR A 216 6.61 -12.18 -5.85
C THR A 216 5.64 -11.95 -7.02
N PRO A 217 5.08 -10.74 -7.19
CA PRO A 217 4.25 -10.44 -8.35
C PRO A 217 5.05 -10.53 -9.65
N THR A 218 4.52 -11.26 -10.63
CA THR A 218 5.17 -11.48 -11.93
C THR A 218 4.64 -10.57 -13.04
N VAL A 219 3.57 -9.83 -12.77
CA VAL A 219 2.91 -8.92 -13.71
C VAL A 219 2.47 -7.64 -13.01
N MET A 220 2.47 -6.52 -13.73
CA MET A 220 1.79 -5.30 -13.30
C MET A 220 0.31 -5.39 -13.68
N PRO A 221 -0.62 -5.28 -12.73
CA PRO A 221 -2.04 -5.28 -13.05
C PRO A 221 -2.44 -4.04 -13.86
N GLU A 222 -3.33 -4.21 -14.83
CA GLU A 222 -3.99 -3.09 -15.49
C GLU A 222 -5.15 -2.57 -14.65
N ALA A 223 -5.21 -1.26 -14.44
CA ALA A 223 -6.34 -0.65 -13.76
C ALA A 223 -7.55 -0.57 -14.69
N SER A 224 -8.76 -0.80 -14.16
CA SER A 224 -9.98 -0.68 -14.95
C SER A 224 -10.24 0.77 -15.36
N LEU A 225 -9.94 1.10 -16.62
CA LEU A 225 -10.24 2.42 -17.22
C LEU A 225 -11.74 2.74 -17.12
N ARG A 226 -12.59 1.71 -17.29
CA ARG A 226 -14.05 1.83 -17.17
C ARG A 226 -14.48 2.28 -15.77
N ARG A 227 -13.91 1.70 -14.70
CA ARG A 227 -14.21 2.13 -13.32
C ARG A 227 -13.78 3.56 -13.07
N SER A 228 -12.60 3.94 -13.58
CA SER A 228 -12.05 5.29 -13.44
C SER A 228 -12.94 6.33 -14.14
N LEU A 229 -13.40 6.03 -15.36
CA LEU A 229 -14.30 6.91 -16.12
C LEU A 229 -15.69 7.02 -15.47
N LEU A 230 -16.29 5.90 -15.07
CA LEU A 230 -17.60 5.89 -14.41
C LEU A 230 -17.62 6.71 -13.11
N ALA A 231 -16.51 6.68 -12.35
CA ALA A 231 -16.43 7.39 -11.09
C ALA A 231 -16.44 8.92 -11.25
N ARG A 232 -15.95 9.45 -12.39
CA ARG A 232 -15.96 10.88 -12.74
C ARG A 232 -17.27 11.36 -13.36
N MET A 233 -18.21 10.48 -13.63
CA MET A 233 -19.49 10.87 -14.23
C MET A 233 -20.45 11.43 -13.19
N LYS A 234 -21.24 12.43 -13.59
CA LYS A 234 -22.36 12.96 -12.78
C LYS A 234 -23.29 11.81 -12.33
N PRO A 235 -23.84 11.85 -11.11
CA PRO A 235 -24.73 10.80 -10.59
C PRO A 235 -25.90 10.46 -11.52
N GLU A 236 -26.43 11.46 -12.24
CA GLU A 236 -27.51 11.31 -13.21
C GLU A 236 -27.08 10.47 -14.43
N MET A 237 -25.84 10.66 -14.90
CA MET A 237 -25.31 9.90 -16.03
C MET A 237 -24.92 8.47 -15.64
N LYS A 238 -24.60 8.21 -14.36
CA LYS A 238 -24.39 6.84 -13.84
C LYS A 238 -25.65 5.97 -13.96
N LYS A 239 -26.85 6.57 -14.06
CA LYS A 239 -28.13 5.84 -14.25
C LYS A 239 -28.29 5.26 -15.66
N ILE A 240 -27.51 5.73 -16.63
CA ILE A 240 -27.58 5.22 -18.00
C ILE A 240 -26.84 3.89 -18.07
N LYS A 241 -27.60 2.80 -18.05
CA LYS A 241 -27.06 1.44 -18.16
C LYS A 241 -26.46 1.21 -19.55
N ASN A 242 -25.34 0.49 -19.61
CA ASN A 242 -24.67 0.04 -20.85
C ASN A 242 -23.97 1.11 -21.71
N LEU A 243 -23.47 2.22 -21.13
CA LEU A 243 -22.50 3.04 -21.87
C LEU A 243 -21.23 2.24 -22.18
N GLY A 244 -20.89 2.14 -23.47
CA GLY A 244 -19.59 1.65 -23.92
C GLY A 244 -18.46 2.64 -23.60
N LEU A 245 -17.21 2.20 -23.72
CA LEU A 245 -16.02 2.96 -23.31
C LEU A 245 -15.92 4.35 -23.96
N LEU A 246 -16.24 4.45 -25.25
CA LEU A 246 -16.28 5.72 -25.99
C LEU A 246 -17.37 6.67 -25.48
N GLY A 247 -18.53 6.13 -25.11
CA GLY A 247 -19.60 6.92 -24.50
C GLY A 247 -19.19 7.45 -23.12
N LEU A 248 -18.50 6.64 -22.32
CA LEU A 248 -17.99 7.06 -21.01
C LEU A 248 -16.96 8.18 -21.15
N ALA A 249 -16.03 8.06 -22.09
CA ALA A 249 -15.04 9.09 -22.36
C ALA A 249 -15.69 10.41 -22.80
N GLY A 250 -16.69 10.36 -23.70
CA GLY A 250 -17.45 11.54 -24.13
C GLY A 250 -18.21 12.22 -22.99
N ALA A 251 -18.81 11.45 -22.09
CA ALA A 251 -19.52 11.98 -20.92
C ALA A 251 -18.59 12.69 -19.92
N VAL A 252 -17.37 12.18 -19.74
CA VAL A 252 -16.34 12.81 -18.89
C VAL A 252 -15.81 14.10 -19.53
N LEU A 253 -15.56 14.11 -20.85
CA LEU A 253 -15.11 15.31 -21.57
C LEU A 253 -16.15 16.44 -21.54
N ALA A 254 -17.44 16.10 -21.65
CA ALA A 254 -18.50 17.10 -21.53
C ALA A 254 -18.53 17.75 -20.13
N HIS A 255 -18.19 17.00 -19.08
CA HIS A 255 -18.11 17.54 -17.72
C HIS A 255 -16.96 18.53 -17.55
N SER A 256 -15.75 18.21 -18.04
CA SER A 256 -14.61 19.12 -17.93
C SER A 256 -14.83 20.44 -18.66
N MET A 257 -15.64 20.43 -19.74
CA MET A 257 -15.96 21.63 -20.51
C MET A 257 -17.04 22.52 -19.85
N ASP A 258 -17.84 21.99 -18.94
CA ASP A 258 -18.88 22.74 -18.21
C ASP A 258 -18.32 23.43 -16.95
N GLU A 259 -17.18 22.99 -16.41
CA GLU A 259 -16.52 23.58 -15.24
C GLU A 259 -15.59 24.76 -15.59
N ASP A 260 -15.25 24.93 -16.87
CA ASP A 260 -14.46 26.06 -17.40
C ASP A 260 -15.29 27.32 -17.72
N LYS A 261 -16.53 27.43 -17.18
CA LYS A 261 -17.42 28.60 -17.31
C LYS A 261 -17.74 29.21 -15.95
#